data_AF-A0A534ZF28-F1
#
_entry.id   AF-A0A534ZF28-F1
#
_cell.length_a   1.000
_cell.length_b   1.000
_cell.length_c   1.000
_cell.angle_alpha   90.00
_cell.angle_beta   90.00
_cell.angle_gamma   90.00
#
_symmetry.space_group_name_H-M   'P 1'
#
loop_
_entity.id
_entity.type
_entity.pdbx_description
1 polymer ?
#
loop_
_entity_poly.entity_id
_entity_poly.type
_entity_poly.pdbx_seq_one_letter_code
_entity_poly.pdbx_strand_id
1 'polypeptide(L)'
;MIERDTKKLEQLETELDRPPVPSASGQKAACEKLVADYKNLAERARNIDAHIQYNRLWQRAIANDRPSYDRQTVLEHAAVERATIRDALASADEAAFRKAVARVAGIDSSRARDQLERELRDREAAITREVQEETTQVTPRGLMHVDHPRDHLWILHVPFYTDIEDRPFVHAFKRAVEDVWRLRDGGDTFRVRLSIACLPPARLYGERPVPHVGDHIDLGAHAALFPQGGAVLTTGATTTHFTAARCIALGPHDLAPHVLAHEFGHVLGFKDVYFRGYRDLGEDGYELTEVVADPEDLMGDPGSGPVLRRHFEKLIGTPR
;
A
#
# COMPACT_ATOMS: atom_id res chain seq x y z
N MET A 1 15.53 -15.00 13.12
CA MET A 1 14.11 -15.43 13.21
C MET A 1 13.96 -16.89 12.81
N ILE A 2 14.39 -17.28 11.61
CA ILE A 2 14.33 -18.67 11.10
C ILE A 2 14.95 -19.67 12.09
N GLU A 3 16.19 -19.45 12.55
CA GLU A 3 16.85 -20.36 13.50
C GLU A 3 16.08 -20.57 14.81
N ARG A 4 15.39 -19.54 15.31
CA ARG A 4 14.58 -19.63 16.53
C ARG A 4 13.36 -20.52 16.28
N ASP A 5 12.72 -20.37 15.13
CA ASP A 5 11.53 -21.13 14.77
C ASP A 5 11.89 -22.59 14.43
N THR A 6 13.06 -22.84 13.82
CA THR A 6 13.63 -24.20 13.66
C THR A 6 13.87 -24.88 15.00
N LYS A 7 14.55 -24.21 15.95
CA LYS A 7 14.73 -24.73 17.32
C LYS A 7 13.41 -25.01 18.04
N LYS A 8 12.39 -24.18 17.80
CA LYS A 8 11.07 -24.37 18.39
C LYS A 8 10.35 -25.56 17.77
N LEU A 9 10.51 -25.81 16.46
CA LEU A 9 10.00 -27.01 15.80
C LEU A 9 10.62 -28.28 16.38
N GLU A 10 11.96 -28.32 16.49
CA GLU A 10 12.70 -29.43 17.10
C GLU A 10 12.24 -29.71 18.55
N GLN A 11 11.98 -28.65 19.32
CA GLN A 11 11.42 -28.77 20.67
C GLN A 11 10.01 -29.36 20.70
N LEU A 12 9.14 -28.97 19.77
CA LEU A 12 7.77 -29.50 19.69
C LEU A 12 7.74 -30.93 19.19
N GLU A 13 8.63 -31.31 18.26
CA GLU A 13 8.83 -32.71 17.84
C GLU A 13 9.27 -33.56 19.04
N THR A 14 10.24 -33.07 19.82
CA THR A 14 10.66 -33.73 21.06
C THR A 14 9.54 -33.82 22.12
N GLU A 15 8.67 -32.80 22.21
CA GLU A 15 7.51 -32.82 23.11
C GLU A 15 6.42 -33.78 22.64
N LEU A 16 6.28 -34.00 21.33
CA LEU A 16 5.35 -34.97 20.75
C LEU A 16 5.76 -36.42 21.07
N ASP A 17 7.07 -36.68 21.10
CA ASP A 17 7.64 -37.99 21.43
C ASP A 17 7.66 -38.31 22.94
N ARG A 18 7.26 -37.37 23.79
CA ARG A 18 7.21 -37.60 25.25
C ARG A 18 6.08 -38.56 25.65
N PRO A 19 6.31 -39.41 26.66
CA PRO A 19 5.26 -40.28 27.18
C PRO A 19 4.05 -39.47 27.69
N PRO A 20 2.82 -39.99 27.52
CA PRO A 20 1.60 -39.25 27.81
C PRO A 20 1.48 -38.91 29.30
N VAL A 21 0.94 -37.71 29.57
CA VAL A 21 0.64 -37.26 30.94
C VAL A 21 -0.42 -38.21 31.55
N PRO A 22 -0.25 -38.68 32.79
CA PRO A 22 -1.11 -39.72 33.38
C PRO A 22 -2.56 -39.30 33.64
N SER A 23 -2.92 -38.02 33.48
CA SER A 23 -4.30 -37.52 33.64
C SER A 23 -4.90 -37.12 32.29
N ALA A 24 -6.17 -37.49 32.07
CA ALA A 24 -6.90 -37.16 30.84
C ALA A 24 -7.04 -35.64 30.60
N SER A 25 -7.21 -34.86 31.67
CA SER A 25 -7.25 -33.39 31.58
C SER A 25 -5.89 -32.79 31.23
N GLY A 26 -4.80 -33.33 31.80
CA GLY A 26 -3.43 -32.91 31.48
C GLY A 26 -3.03 -33.25 30.05
N GLN A 27 -3.45 -34.42 29.56
CA GLN A 27 -3.22 -34.84 28.17
C GLN A 27 -3.98 -33.94 27.18
N LYS A 28 -5.25 -33.62 27.45
CA LYS A 28 -6.03 -32.70 26.61
C LYS A 28 -5.38 -31.31 26.54
N ALA A 29 -4.99 -30.74 27.68
CA ALA A 29 -4.34 -29.43 27.71
C ALA A 29 -2.97 -29.43 27.00
N ALA A 30 -2.20 -30.50 27.13
CA ALA A 30 -0.93 -30.65 26.41
C ALA A 30 -1.12 -30.72 24.88
N CYS A 31 -2.10 -31.51 24.42
CA CYS A 31 -2.44 -31.58 22.99
C CYS A 31 -2.95 -30.23 22.46
N GLU A 32 -3.82 -29.54 23.20
CA GLU A 32 -4.33 -28.21 22.81
C GLU A 32 -3.18 -27.19 22.68
N LYS A 33 -2.23 -27.21 23.61
CA LYS A 33 -1.03 -26.36 23.55
C LYS A 33 -0.16 -26.72 22.34
N LEU A 34 0.11 -28.00 22.11
CA LEU A 34 0.91 -28.44 20.94
C LEU A 34 0.26 -27.98 19.63
N VAL A 35 -1.06 -28.17 19.48
CA VAL A 35 -1.81 -27.73 18.29
C VAL A 35 -1.72 -26.20 18.14
N ALA A 36 -1.86 -25.44 19.21
CA ALA A 36 -1.73 -23.98 19.17
C ALA A 36 -0.30 -23.55 18.78
N ASP A 37 0.73 -24.17 19.35
CA ASP A 37 2.13 -23.87 19.05
C ASP A 37 2.49 -24.21 17.58
N TYR A 38 2.01 -25.35 17.05
CA TYR A 38 2.17 -25.71 15.64
C TYR A 38 1.44 -24.75 14.70
N LYS A 39 0.23 -24.31 15.04
CA LYS A 39 -0.51 -23.30 14.26
C LYS A 39 0.27 -21.99 14.18
N ASN A 40 0.82 -21.53 15.31
CA ASN A 40 1.65 -20.32 15.37
C ASN A 40 2.92 -20.45 14.51
N LEU A 41 3.58 -21.62 14.52
CA LEU A 41 4.73 -21.88 13.65
C LEU A 41 4.35 -21.89 12.17
N ALA A 42 3.24 -22.53 11.80
CA ALA A 42 2.76 -22.56 10.42
C ALA A 42 2.39 -21.16 9.91
N GLU A 43 1.84 -20.31 10.77
CA GLU A 43 1.59 -18.90 10.46
C GLU A 43 2.90 -18.11 10.24
N ARG A 44 3.88 -18.28 11.12
CA ARG A 44 5.21 -17.65 10.95
C ARG A 44 5.93 -18.13 9.70
N ALA A 45 5.85 -19.41 9.38
CA ALA A 45 6.44 -19.97 8.17
C ALA A 45 5.80 -19.37 6.91
N ARG A 46 4.47 -19.25 6.88
CA ARG A 46 3.75 -18.53 5.80
C ARG A 46 4.16 -17.08 5.69
N ASN A 47 4.39 -16.39 6.82
CA ASN A 47 4.86 -15.00 6.81
C ASN A 47 6.30 -14.89 6.25
N ILE A 48 7.20 -15.80 6.63
CA ILE A 48 8.56 -15.87 6.07
C ILE A 48 8.51 -16.11 4.56
N ASP A 49 7.70 -17.07 4.11
CA ASP A 49 7.55 -17.35 2.69
C ASP A 49 6.99 -16.13 1.94
N ALA A 50 5.98 -15.45 2.50
CA ALA A 50 5.46 -14.22 1.93
C ALA A 50 6.52 -13.12 1.80
N HIS A 51 7.38 -12.92 2.81
CA HIS A 51 8.50 -11.98 2.73
C HIS A 51 9.53 -12.38 1.66
N ILE A 52 9.82 -13.68 1.51
CA ILE A 52 10.71 -14.18 0.46
C ILE A 52 10.10 -13.94 -0.92
N GLN A 53 8.81 -14.25 -1.11
CA GLN A 53 8.10 -14.04 -2.37
C GLN A 53 8.03 -12.54 -2.70
N TYR A 54 7.74 -11.69 -1.72
CA TYR A 54 7.76 -10.24 -1.85
C TYR A 54 9.14 -9.72 -2.24
N ASN A 55 10.21 -10.17 -1.58
CA ASN A 55 11.57 -9.77 -1.95
C ASN A 55 11.89 -10.20 -3.40
N ARG A 56 11.58 -11.45 -3.78
CA ARG A 56 11.79 -11.97 -5.14
C ARG A 56 11.01 -11.19 -6.20
N LEU A 57 9.80 -10.73 -5.88
CA LEU A 57 9.01 -9.85 -6.74
C LEU A 57 9.82 -8.58 -7.06
N TRP A 58 10.32 -7.90 -6.04
CA TRP A 58 11.07 -6.64 -6.22
C TRP A 58 12.43 -6.84 -6.88
N GLN A 59 13.16 -7.91 -6.58
CA GLN A 59 14.40 -8.23 -7.30
C GLN A 59 14.15 -8.26 -8.81
N ARG A 60 13.11 -8.97 -9.23
CA ARG A 60 12.73 -9.09 -10.65
C ARG A 60 12.24 -7.76 -11.22
N ALA A 61 11.42 -7.03 -10.47
CA ALA A 61 10.88 -5.76 -10.92
C ALA A 61 11.98 -4.72 -11.18
N ILE A 62 12.93 -4.57 -10.25
CA ILE A 62 14.09 -3.68 -10.39
C ILE A 62 14.99 -4.13 -11.54
N ALA A 63 15.30 -5.43 -11.63
CA ALA A 63 16.13 -5.95 -12.72
C ALA A 63 15.52 -5.70 -14.11
N ASN A 64 14.19 -5.80 -14.23
CA ASN A 64 13.49 -5.66 -15.51
C ASN A 64 13.27 -4.19 -15.93
N ASP A 65 13.18 -3.24 -14.99
CA ASP A 65 12.91 -1.83 -15.27
C ASP A 65 13.83 -0.88 -14.47
N ARG A 66 15.13 -1.19 -14.49
CA ARG A 66 16.14 -0.42 -13.76
C ARG A 66 16.04 1.11 -13.97
N PRO A 67 15.86 1.64 -15.21
CA PRO A 67 15.76 3.08 -15.41
C PRO A 67 14.60 3.75 -14.65
N SER A 68 13.47 3.06 -14.49
CA SER A 68 12.35 3.59 -13.72
C SER A 68 12.66 3.65 -12.23
N TYR A 69 13.28 2.60 -11.68
CA TYR A 69 13.70 2.56 -10.27
C TYR A 69 14.87 3.51 -9.97
N ASP A 70 15.76 3.76 -10.94
CA ASP A 70 16.81 4.78 -10.81
C ASP A 70 16.18 6.17 -10.62
N ARG A 71 15.16 6.50 -11.41
CA ARG A 71 14.39 7.75 -11.24
C ARG A 71 13.68 7.81 -9.89
N GLN A 72 13.05 6.72 -9.46
CA GLN A 72 12.42 6.64 -8.15
C GLN A 72 13.43 6.84 -7.01
N THR A 73 14.64 6.31 -7.14
CA THR A 73 15.73 6.48 -6.15
C THR A 73 16.16 7.95 -6.06
N VAL A 74 16.20 8.68 -7.17
CA VAL A 74 16.46 10.14 -7.17
C VAL A 74 15.36 10.88 -6.40
N LEU A 75 14.10 10.57 -6.66
CA LEU A 75 12.95 11.20 -5.97
C LEU A 75 12.92 10.83 -4.48
N GLU A 76 13.28 9.60 -4.13
CA GLU A 76 13.43 9.15 -2.75
C GLU A 76 14.46 10.01 -2.02
N HIS A 77 15.67 10.14 -2.57
CA HIS A 77 16.71 10.98 -1.99
C HIS A 77 16.27 12.44 -1.86
N ALA A 78 15.58 12.98 -2.87
CA ALA A 78 15.03 14.33 -2.82
C ALA A 78 13.99 14.48 -1.68
N ALA A 79 13.09 13.52 -1.51
CA ALA A 79 12.10 13.54 -0.43
C ALA A 79 12.75 13.46 0.97
N VAL A 80 13.78 12.63 1.15
CA VAL A 80 14.58 12.56 2.40
C VAL A 80 15.31 13.88 2.67
N GLU A 81 15.89 14.48 1.63
CA GLU A 81 16.55 15.78 1.74
C GLU A 81 15.54 16.86 2.14
N ARG A 82 14.36 16.90 1.52
CA ARG A 82 13.29 17.83 1.87
C ARG A 82 12.87 17.70 3.34
N ALA A 83 12.70 16.48 3.84
CA ALA A 83 12.40 16.26 5.26
C ALA A 83 13.50 16.82 6.16
N THR A 84 14.77 16.55 5.82
CA THR A 84 15.93 17.10 6.54
C THR A 84 15.95 18.63 6.54
N ILE A 85 15.60 19.26 5.42
CA ILE A 85 15.50 20.72 5.29
C ILE A 85 14.36 21.27 6.17
N ARG A 86 13.18 20.63 6.16
CA ARG A 86 12.05 21.04 7.00
C ARG A 86 12.38 20.94 8.48
N ASP A 87 13.02 19.86 8.90
CA ASP A 87 13.50 19.67 10.28
C ASP A 87 14.50 20.77 10.68
N ALA A 88 15.43 21.12 9.78
CA ALA A 88 16.36 22.22 10.00
C ALA A 88 15.59 23.55 10.18
N LEU A 89 14.71 23.91 9.25
CA LEU A 89 13.94 25.16 9.28
C LEU A 89 13.01 25.27 10.50
N ALA A 90 12.51 24.15 11.01
CA ALA A 90 11.68 24.10 12.22
C ALA A 90 12.51 24.24 13.52
N SER A 91 13.83 24.10 13.46
CA SER A 91 14.69 24.12 14.63
C SER A 91 14.93 25.55 15.16
N ALA A 92 14.49 25.81 16.38
CA ALA A 92 14.76 27.08 17.06
C ALA A 92 16.21 27.16 17.62
N ASP A 93 16.86 26.02 17.85
CA ASP A 93 18.21 25.93 18.42
C ASP A 93 19.29 26.03 17.33
N GLU A 94 20.29 26.90 17.54
CA GLU A 94 21.36 27.12 16.55
C GLU A 94 22.22 25.87 16.34
N ALA A 95 22.57 25.14 17.39
CA ALA A 95 23.43 23.96 17.26
C ALA A 95 22.71 22.83 16.51
N ALA A 96 21.43 22.60 16.82
CA ALA A 96 20.58 21.65 16.12
C ALA A 96 20.34 22.05 14.66
N PHE A 97 20.07 23.34 14.39
CA PHE A 97 19.97 23.89 13.03
C PHE A 97 21.25 23.58 12.23
N ARG A 98 22.43 23.91 12.78
CA ARG A 98 23.73 23.66 12.11
C ARG A 98 23.98 22.19 11.86
N LYS A 99 23.66 21.33 12.83
CA LYS A 99 23.80 19.88 12.70
C LYS A 99 22.90 19.33 11.59
N ALA A 100 21.68 19.84 11.46
CA ALA A 100 20.75 19.43 10.41
C ALA A 100 21.21 19.93 9.03
N VAL A 101 21.61 21.20 8.92
CA VAL A 101 22.15 21.80 7.68
C VAL A 101 23.38 21.04 7.17
N ALA A 102 24.28 20.61 8.06
CA ALA A 102 25.47 19.86 7.68
C ALA A 102 25.18 18.50 7.02
N ARG A 103 23.94 17.99 7.10
CA ARG A 103 23.48 16.77 6.41
C ARG A 103 22.91 17.05 5.02
N VAL A 104 22.67 18.31 4.68
CA VAL A 104 22.16 18.72 3.37
C VAL A 104 23.34 18.91 2.42
N ALA A 105 23.40 18.09 1.37
CA ALA A 105 24.53 18.08 0.44
C ALA A 105 24.65 19.41 -0.32
N GLY A 106 25.87 19.93 -0.39
CA GLY A 106 26.21 21.13 -1.16
C GLY A 106 25.88 22.46 -0.47
N ILE A 107 25.42 22.47 0.78
CA ILE A 107 25.22 23.70 1.56
C ILE A 107 26.43 23.96 2.46
N ASP A 108 27.00 25.16 2.36
CA ASP A 108 28.04 25.64 3.26
C ASP A 108 27.43 26.04 4.62
N SER A 109 27.48 25.11 5.58
CA SER A 109 26.95 25.28 6.92
C SER A 109 27.69 26.31 7.77
N SER A 110 28.72 27.01 7.27
CA SER A 110 29.42 28.10 7.98
C SER A 110 28.78 29.48 7.78
N ARG A 111 27.88 29.62 6.79
CA ARG A 111 27.25 30.91 6.42
C ARG A 111 26.30 31.44 7.50
N ALA A 112 25.93 32.72 7.42
CA ALA A 112 24.96 33.30 8.35
C ALA A 112 23.60 32.58 8.28
N ARG A 113 22.94 32.37 9.42
CA ARG A 113 21.67 31.62 9.51
C ARG A 113 20.59 32.15 8.57
N ASP A 114 20.37 33.46 8.54
CA ASP A 114 19.37 34.06 7.66
C ASP A 114 19.60 33.77 6.17
N GLN A 115 20.86 33.64 5.76
CA GLN A 115 21.20 33.26 4.39
C GLN A 115 20.91 31.79 4.14
N LEU A 116 21.29 30.92 5.09
CA LEU A 116 21.00 29.49 5.03
C LEU A 116 19.50 29.23 5.01
N GLU A 117 18.71 29.89 5.84
CA GLU A 117 17.26 29.70 5.85
C GLU A 117 16.60 30.10 4.53
N ARG A 118 17.08 31.17 3.86
CA ARG A 118 16.57 31.54 2.53
C ARG A 118 16.90 30.48 1.49
N GLU A 119 18.15 30.04 1.44
CA GLU A 119 18.60 29.00 0.51
C GLU A 119 17.88 27.67 0.75
N LEU A 120 17.69 27.28 2.00
CA LEU A 120 16.92 26.10 2.39
C LEU A 120 15.45 26.21 1.96
N ARG A 121 14.80 27.35 2.16
CA ARG A 121 13.41 27.57 1.72
C ARG A 121 13.28 27.48 0.19
N ASP A 122 14.22 28.08 -0.54
CA ASP A 122 14.21 28.01 -2.01
C ASP A 122 14.40 26.57 -2.51
N ARG A 123 15.29 25.82 -1.86
CA ARG A 123 15.58 24.41 -2.17
C ARG A 123 14.43 23.48 -1.79
N GLU A 124 13.83 23.67 -0.62
CA GLU A 124 12.61 22.95 -0.18
C GLU A 124 11.49 23.16 -1.19
N ALA A 125 11.28 24.40 -1.65
CA ALA A 125 10.25 24.72 -2.62
C ALA A 125 10.53 24.09 -3.99
N ALA A 126 11.81 24.02 -4.41
CA ALA A 126 12.21 23.36 -5.65
C ALA A 126 11.95 21.85 -5.60
N ILE A 127 12.41 21.17 -4.55
CA ILE A 127 12.17 19.73 -4.36
C ILE A 127 10.68 19.45 -4.24
N THR A 128 9.92 20.29 -3.53
CA THR A 128 8.46 20.13 -3.43
C THR A 128 7.80 20.19 -4.80
N ARG A 129 8.22 21.07 -5.71
CA ARG A 129 7.69 21.11 -7.09
C ARG A 129 8.03 19.83 -7.85
N GLU A 130 9.27 19.36 -7.79
CA GLU A 130 9.70 18.13 -8.47
C GLU A 130 8.90 16.90 -7.98
N VAL A 131 8.79 16.72 -6.67
CA VAL A 131 7.97 15.65 -6.05
C VAL A 131 6.51 15.77 -6.47
N GLN A 132 5.96 16.99 -6.50
CA GLN A 132 4.60 17.22 -6.93
C GLN A 132 4.38 16.92 -8.42
N GLU A 133 5.29 17.29 -9.31
CA GLU A 133 5.15 17.02 -10.75
C GLU A 133 4.97 15.52 -11.03
N GLU A 134 5.66 14.66 -10.27
CA GLU A 134 5.56 13.21 -10.39
C GLU A 134 4.28 12.63 -9.76
N THR A 135 3.91 13.13 -8.57
CA THR A 135 2.85 12.54 -7.73
C THR A 135 1.46 13.15 -7.97
N THR A 136 1.38 14.37 -8.54
CA THR A 136 0.12 15.12 -8.62
C THR A 136 -0.75 14.70 -9.81
N GLN A 137 -0.16 14.06 -10.83
CA GLN A 137 -0.89 13.59 -12.00
C GLN A 137 -1.90 12.50 -11.65
N VAL A 138 -3.18 12.84 -11.76
CA VAL A 138 -4.28 11.87 -11.77
C VAL A 138 -4.57 11.53 -13.21
N THR A 139 -4.73 10.25 -13.50
CA THR A 139 -5.26 9.80 -14.80
C THR A 139 -6.65 9.20 -14.60
N PRO A 140 -7.73 10.02 -14.64
CA PRO A 140 -9.08 9.53 -14.47
C PRO A 140 -9.42 8.47 -15.52
N ARG A 141 -9.86 7.29 -15.08
CA ARG A 141 -10.02 6.12 -15.98
C ARG A 141 -11.41 5.98 -16.60
N GLY A 142 -12.24 7.02 -16.50
CA GLY A 142 -13.64 6.98 -16.96
C GLY A 142 -14.51 5.96 -16.21
N LEU A 143 -14.03 5.42 -15.09
CA LEU A 143 -14.71 4.38 -14.30
C LEU A 143 -15.67 4.96 -13.25
N MET A 144 -15.89 6.28 -13.25
CA MET A 144 -16.69 6.94 -12.22
C MET A 144 -17.59 8.01 -12.83
N HIS A 145 -18.69 8.30 -12.16
CA HIS A 145 -19.44 9.53 -12.38
C HIS A 145 -19.54 10.33 -11.09
N VAL A 146 -19.58 11.65 -11.24
CA VAL A 146 -19.77 12.57 -10.13
C VAL A 146 -21.23 13.00 -10.11
N ASP A 147 -21.86 12.89 -8.95
CA ASP A 147 -23.18 13.43 -8.67
C ASP A 147 -23.06 14.58 -7.66
N HIS A 148 -23.84 15.64 -7.87
CA HIS A 148 -23.93 16.81 -6.99
C HIS A 148 -25.40 17.06 -6.66
N PRO A 149 -26.02 16.18 -5.85
CA PRO A 149 -27.47 16.14 -5.70
C PRO A 149 -28.04 17.36 -4.95
N ARG A 150 -27.20 18.10 -4.22
CA ARG A 150 -27.55 19.34 -3.50
C ARG A 150 -26.29 20.14 -3.20
N ASP A 151 -26.47 21.42 -2.88
CA ASP A 151 -25.39 22.30 -2.43
C ASP A 151 -24.51 21.61 -1.39
N HIS A 152 -23.20 21.77 -1.56
CA HIS A 152 -22.18 21.24 -0.65
C HIS A 152 -22.13 19.72 -0.48
N LEU A 153 -22.73 18.91 -1.37
CA LEU A 153 -22.62 17.46 -1.33
C LEU A 153 -22.16 16.88 -2.67
N TRP A 154 -20.96 16.34 -2.70
CA TRP A 154 -20.38 15.66 -3.85
C TRP A 154 -20.30 14.16 -3.61
N ILE A 155 -20.77 13.36 -4.57
CA ILE A 155 -20.75 11.89 -4.50
C ILE A 155 -20.06 11.34 -5.73
N LEU A 156 -18.99 10.57 -5.55
CA LEU A 156 -18.34 9.81 -6.61
C LEU A 156 -18.87 8.38 -6.64
N HIS A 157 -19.54 8.05 -7.72
CA HIS A 157 -20.10 6.72 -7.94
C HIS A 157 -19.13 5.88 -8.77
N VAL A 158 -18.73 4.73 -8.21
CA VAL A 158 -17.78 3.82 -8.88
C VAL A 158 -18.39 2.41 -8.98
N PRO A 159 -18.73 1.93 -10.19
CA PRO A 159 -19.10 0.53 -10.42
C PRO A 159 -17.90 -0.40 -10.24
N PHE A 160 -18.16 -1.53 -9.61
CA PHE A 160 -17.22 -2.63 -9.40
C PHE A 160 -17.84 -3.95 -9.84
N TYR A 161 -16.99 -4.83 -10.36
CA TYR A 161 -17.30 -6.23 -10.58
C TYR A 161 -16.40 -7.11 -9.73
N THR A 162 -16.91 -8.24 -9.27
CA THR A 162 -16.12 -9.19 -8.47
C THR A 162 -16.54 -10.63 -8.77
N ASP A 163 -15.60 -11.56 -8.66
CA ASP A 163 -15.84 -13.00 -8.65
C ASP A 163 -15.86 -13.58 -7.23
N ILE A 164 -15.75 -12.73 -6.20
CA ILE A 164 -15.81 -13.13 -4.80
C ILE A 164 -17.26 -13.35 -4.40
N GLU A 165 -17.61 -14.60 -4.12
CA GLU A 165 -18.98 -14.99 -3.72
C GLU A 165 -19.28 -14.70 -2.24
N ASP A 166 -18.24 -14.49 -1.42
CA ASP A 166 -18.37 -14.10 0.00
C ASP A 166 -18.96 -12.69 0.14
N ARG A 167 -20.29 -12.64 0.27
CA ARG A 167 -21.04 -11.39 0.43
C ARG A 167 -20.67 -10.61 1.68
N PRO A 168 -20.54 -11.23 2.88
CA PRO A 168 -20.02 -10.54 4.06
C PRO A 168 -18.70 -9.81 3.79
N PHE A 169 -17.74 -10.48 3.15
CA PHE A 169 -16.46 -9.89 2.79
C PHE A 169 -16.63 -8.70 1.83
N VAL A 170 -17.38 -8.88 0.73
CA VAL A 170 -17.62 -7.80 -0.25
C VAL A 170 -18.29 -6.59 0.39
N HIS A 171 -19.22 -6.79 1.32
CA HIS A 171 -19.83 -5.70 2.09
C HIS A 171 -18.85 -5.03 3.07
N ALA A 172 -17.93 -5.79 3.67
CA ALA A 172 -16.89 -5.25 4.54
C ALA A 172 -15.92 -4.38 3.73
N PHE A 173 -15.45 -4.86 2.57
CA PHE A 173 -14.64 -4.08 1.63
C PHE A 173 -15.33 -2.77 1.25
N LYS A 174 -16.61 -2.85 0.84
CA LYS A 174 -17.39 -1.68 0.45
C LYS A 174 -17.43 -0.62 1.56
N ARG A 175 -17.78 -1.04 2.78
CA ARG A 175 -17.88 -0.12 3.92
C ARG A 175 -16.53 0.51 4.25
N ALA A 176 -15.46 -0.29 4.27
CA ALA A 176 -14.10 0.19 4.54
C ALA A 176 -13.71 1.32 3.58
N VAL A 177 -13.91 1.13 2.28
CA VAL A 177 -13.58 2.16 1.27
C VAL A 177 -14.49 3.38 1.41
N GLU A 178 -15.81 3.21 1.50
CA GLU A 178 -16.78 4.32 1.59
C GLU A 178 -16.67 5.14 2.89
N ASP A 179 -16.19 4.54 3.98
CA ASP A 179 -15.99 5.22 5.26
C ASP A 179 -14.68 6.01 5.28
N VAL A 180 -13.58 5.47 4.71
CA VAL A 180 -12.32 6.20 4.59
C VAL A 180 -12.42 7.33 3.55
N TRP A 181 -13.06 7.08 2.40
CA TRP A 181 -13.31 8.09 1.36
C TRP A 181 -14.54 8.96 1.64
N ARG A 182 -14.72 9.34 2.90
CA ARG A 182 -15.72 10.31 3.35
C ARG A 182 -15.00 11.48 4.00
N LEU A 183 -15.17 12.66 3.41
CA LEU A 183 -14.59 13.89 3.90
C LEU A 183 -15.67 14.94 4.14
N ARG A 184 -15.54 15.67 5.24
CA ARG A 184 -16.25 16.94 5.45
C ARG A 184 -15.18 18.00 5.68
N ASP A 185 -15.20 19.03 4.85
CA ASP A 185 -14.24 20.13 4.94
C ASP A 185 -14.95 21.45 4.66
N GLY A 186 -14.91 22.35 5.65
CA GLY A 186 -15.74 23.56 5.68
C GLY A 186 -17.23 23.25 5.56
N GLY A 187 -17.88 23.86 4.56
CA GLY A 187 -19.28 23.62 4.24
C GLY A 187 -19.53 22.33 3.45
N ASP A 188 -18.52 21.83 2.74
CA ASP A 188 -18.66 20.75 1.78
C ASP A 188 -18.54 19.36 2.40
N THR A 189 -19.24 18.42 1.80
CA THR A 189 -19.17 16.99 2.09
C THR A 189 -18.86 16.24 0.80
N PHE A 190 -17.83 15.42 0.82
CA PHE A 190 -17.41 14.56 -0.28
C PHE A 190 -17.49 13.11 0.14
N ARG A 191 -18.03 12.24 -0.71
CA ARG A 191 -18.14 10.80 -0.43
C ARG A 191 -17.96 9.96 -1.69
N VAL A 192 -17.44 8.76 -1.50
CA VAL A 192 -17.48 7.70 -2.51
C VAL A 192 -18.69 6.80 -2.27
N ARG A 193 -19.27 6.28 -3.35
CA ARG A 193 -20.31 5.26 -3.33
C ARG A 193 -20.00 4.16 -4.33
N LEU A 194 -19.77 2.95 -3.82
CA LEU A 194 -19.46 1.78 -4.62
C LEU A 194 -20.73 0.99 -4.98
N SER A 195 -20.82 0.57 -6.25
CA SER A 195 -21.84 -0.38 -6.71
C SER A 195 -21.15 -1.66 -7.15
N ILE A 196 -21.19 -2.70 -6.30
CA ILE A 196 -20.46 -3.95 -6.54
C ILE A 196 -21.40 -5.03 -7.06
N ALA A 197 -21.12 -5.57 -8.24
CA ALA A 197 -21.82 -6.69 -8.85
C ALA A 197 -20.94 -7.95 -8.83
N CYS A 198 -21.43 -9.01 -8.17
CA CYS A 198 -20.78 -10.32 -8.18
C CYS A 198 -21.13 -11.06 -9.50
N LEU A 199 -20.12 -11.55 -10.20
CA LEU A 199 -20.23 -12.33 -11.43
C LEU A 199 -19.89 -13.80 -11.12
N PRO A 200 -20.82 -14.74 -11.33
CA PRO A 200 -20.54 -16.15 -11.06
C PRO A 200 -19.47 -16.69 -12.04
N PRO A 201 -18.68 -17.70 -11.65
CA PRO A 201 -17.62 -18.27 -12.49
C PRO A 201 -18.12 -18.70 -13.88
N ALA A 202 -19.33 -19.30 -13.96
CA ALA A 202 -19.93 -19.71 -15.23
C ALA A 202 -20.14 -18.53 -16.21
N ARG A 203 -20.37 -17.32 -15.70
CA ARG A 203 -20.49 -16.11 -16.54
C ARG A 203 -19.13 -15.54 -16.91
N LEU A 204 -18.16 -15.61 -16.00
CA LEU A 204 -16.85 -15.00 -16.18
C LEU A 204 -15.95 -15.84 -17.10
N TYR A 205 -15.96 -17.16 -16.93
CA TYR A 205 -15.11 -18.10 -17.65
C TYR A 205 -15.81 -18.78 -18.83
N GLY A 206 -17.15 -18.87 -18.81
CA GLY A 206 -17.91 -19.59 -19.83
C GLY A 206 -17.51 -21.08 -19.86
N GLU A 207 -16.98 -21.53 -21.00
CA GLU A 207 -16.46 -22.90 -21.17
C GLU A 207 -15.00 -23.06 -20.69
N ARG A 208 -14.33 -21.98 -20.29
CA ARG A 208 -12.94 -22.04 -19.82
C ARG A 208 -12.87 -22.71 -18.45
N PRO A 209 -11.78 -23.44 -18.15
CA PRO A 209 -11.52 -23.93 -16.80
C PRO A 209 -11.51 -22.78 -15.79
N VAL A 210 -12.25 -22.96 -14.70
CA VAL A 210 -12.22 -22.04 -13.57
C VAL A 210 -10.96 -22.36 -12.74
N PRO A 211 -10.16 -21.35 -12.35
CA PRO A 211 -9.01 -21.55 -11.47
C PRO A 211 -9.43 -22.11 -10.11
N HIS A 212 -8.60 -23.01 -9.58
CA HIS A 212 -8.74 -23.56 -8.25
C HIS A 212 -7.79 -22.86 -7.26
N VAL A 213 -8.05 -23.05 -5.98
CA VAL A 213 -7.17 -22.53 -4.92
C VAL A 213 -5.75 -23.08 -5.10
N GLY A 214 -4.78 -22.18 -5.21
CA GLY A 214 -3.37 -22.52 -5.42
C GLY A 214 -2.92 -22.47 -6.89
N ASP A 215 -3.84 -22.35 -7.85
CA ASP A 215 -3.48 -22.13 -9.24
C ASP A 215 -2.82 -20.75 -9.41
N HIS A 216 -1.77 -20.70 -10.22
CA HIS A 216 -1.18 -19.42 -10.64
C HIS A 216 -2.05 -18.81 -11.74
N ILE A 217 -2.62 -17.64 -11.48
CA ILE A 217 -3.44 -16.91 -12.45
C ILE A 217 -2.66 -15.74 -13.06
N ASP A 218 -2.81 -15.55 -14.36
CA ASP A 218 -2.44 -14.29 -15.00
C ASP A 218 -3.52 -13.25 -14.65
N LEU A 219 -3.20 -12.36 -13.70
CA LEU A 219 -4.13 -11.34 -13.21
C LEU A 219 -4.57 -10.36 -14.31
N GLY A 220 -3.73 -10.09 -15.30
CA GLY A 220 -4.09 -9.23 -16.43
C GLY A 220 -5.13 -9.90 -17.32
N ALA A 221 -4.89 -11.16 -17.68
CA ALA A 221 -5.82 -11.95 -18.46
C ALA A 221 -7.14 -12.21 -17.71
N HIS A 222 -7.07 -12.45 -16.40
CA HIS A 222 -8.24 -12.63 -15.53
C HIS A 222 -9.07 -11.35 -15.42
N ALA A 223 -8.44 -10.22 -15.12
CA ALA A 223 -9.11 -8.92 -15.05
C ALA A 223 -9.77 -8.53 -16.39
N ALA A 224 -9.24 -8.99 -17.53
CA ALA A 224 -9.83 -8.75 -18.84
C ALA A 224 -11.17 -9.47 -19.08
N LEU A 225 -11.49 -10.51 -18.29
CA LEU A 225 -12.77 -11.24 -18.38
C LEU A 225 -13.96 -10.41 -17.87
N PHE A 226 -13.70 -9.44 -16.97
CA PHE A 226 -14.75 -8.61 -16.38
C PHE A 226 -15.23 -7.51 -17.35
N PRO A 227 -16.48 -7.04 -17.26
CA PRO A 227 -16.97 -5.92 -18.08
C PRO A 227 -16.12 -4.66 -17.89
N GLN A 228 -15.83 -3.93 -18.97
CA GLN A 228 -14.89 -2.79 -18.96
C GLN A 228 -15.43 -1.53 -18.25
N GLY A 229 -16.75 -1.39 -18.10
CA GLY A 229 -17.40 -0.21 -17.51
C GLY A 229 -17.32 -0.11 -15.99
N GLY A 230 -16.30 -0.71 -15.36
CA GLY A 230 -16.14 -0.69 -13.91
C GLY A 230 -14.79 -1.25 -13.46
N ALA A 231 -14.47 -0.98 -12.20
CA ALA A 231 -13.32 -1.54 -11.52
C ALA A 231 -13.55 -3.03 -11.20
N VAL A 232 -12.48 -3.74 -10.86
CA VAL A 232 -12.50 -5.16 -10.52
C VAL A 232 -11.96 -5.36 -9.11
N LEU A 233 -12.63 -6.21 -8.34
CA LEU A 233 -12.13 -6.74 -7.08
C LEU A 233 -12.08 -8.26 -7.19
N THR A 234 -10.89 -8.85 -7.06
CA THR A 234 -10.70 -10.31 -7.22
C THR A 234 -9.63 -10.83 -6.25
N THR A 235 -9.39 -12.13 -6.24
CA THR A 235 -8.37 -12.80 -5.44
C THR A 235 -7.31 -13.45 -6.33
N GLY A 236 -6.34 -14.14 -5.72
CA GLY A 236 -5.31 -14.90 -6.46
C GLY A 236 -4.01 -14.13 -6.71
N ALA A 237 -3.86 -12.95 -6.11
CA ALA A 237 -2.57 -12.29 -6.03
C ALA A 237 -1.71 -12.86 -4.89
N THR A 238 -0.39 -12.78 -5.02
CA THR A 238 0.54 -13.09 -3.93
C THR A 238 0.46 -12.04 -2.81
N THR A 239 0.32 -10.78 -3.18
CA THR A 239 0.13 -9.65 -2.27
C THR A 239 -1.00 -8.79 -2.80
N THR A 240 -1.74 -8.12 -1.90
CA THR A 240 -2.76 -7.19 -2.36
C THR A 240 -2.12 -6.02 -3.09
N HIS A 241 -2.58 -5.75 -4.30
CA HIS A 241 -2.13 -4.60 -5.08
C HIS A 241 -3.13 -4.27 -6.18
N PHE A 242 -3.06 -3.04 -6.65
CA PHE A 242 -3.71 -2.59 -7.86
C PHE A 242 -2.94 -3.01 -9.12
N THR A 243 -3.66 -3.57 -10.09
CA THR A 243 -3.11 -4.09 -11.34
C THR A 243 -4.08 -3.94 -12.50
N ALA A 244 -3.63 -4.30 -13.71
CA ALA A 244 -4.42 -4.34 -14.94
C ALA A 244 -5.24 -3.06 -15.20
N ALA A 245 -4.70 -1.94 -14.74
CA ALA A 245 -5.30 -0.62 -14.79
C ALA A 245 -6.70 -0.42 -14.16
N ARG A 246 -7.30 -1.41 -13.50
CA ARG A 246 -8.63 -1.25 -12.88
C ARG A 246 -8.95 -2.30 -11.81
N CYS A 247 -7.98 -3.15 -11.48
CA CYS A 247 -8.21 -4.36 -10.69
C CYS A 247 -7.49 -4.24 -9.36
N ILE A 248 -8.21 -4.37 -8.26
CA ILE A 248 -7.65 -4.64 -6.94
C ILE A 248 -7.63 -6.16 -6.80
N ALA A 249 -6.44 -6.75 -6.86
CA ALA A 249 -6.24 -8.17 -6.70
C ALA A 249 -5.77 -8.44 -5.26
N LEU A 250 -6.55 -9.23 -4.51
CA LEU A 250 -6.31 -9.48 -3.10
C LEU A 250 -5.32 -10.63 -2.91
N GLY A 251 -4.36 -10.40 -2.01
CA GLY A 251 -3.49 -11.42 -1.46
C GLY A 251 -4.11 -12.15 -0.26
N PRO A 252 -3.44 -13.18 0.27
CA PRO A 252 -3.96 -14.01 1.36
C PRO A 252 -3.79 -13.37 2.75
N HIS A 253 -3.26 -12.15 2.83
CA HIS A 253 -2.91 -11.48 4.08
C HIS A 253 -4.04 -10.59 4.59
N ASP A 254 -4.09 -10.39 5.91
CA ASP A 254 -5.00 -9.43 6.52
C ASP A 254 -4.70 -8.01 6.03
N LEU A 255 -5.76 -7.23 5.79
CA LEU A 255 -5.65 -5.88 5.26
C LEU A 255 -6.38 -4.90 6.18
N ALA A 256 -5.69 -3.83 6.54
CA ALA A 256 -6.33 -2.70 7.21
C ALA A 256 -7.28 -1.98 6.23
N PRO A 257 -8.38 -1.38 6.71
CA PRO A 257 -9.29 -0.58 5.89
C PRO A 257 -8.60 0.52 5.06
N HIS A 258 -7.57 1.17 5.62
CA HIS A 258 -6.83 2.23 4.92
C HIS A 258 -6.02 1.71 3.73
N VAL A 259 -5.46 0.50 3.82
CA VAL A 259 -4.78 -0.14 2.69
C VAL A 259 -5.76 -0.39 1.54
N LEU A 260 -6.97 -0.90 1.84
CA LEU A 260 -8.00 -1.09 0.80
C LEU A 260 -8.45 0.24 0.18
N ALA A 261 -8.58 1.29 1.00
CA ALA A 261 -8.91 2.62 0.53
C ALA A 261 -7.79 3.23 -0.34
N HIS A 262 -6.53 2.96 -0.02
CA HIS A 262 -5.37 3.36 -0.82
C HIS A 262 -5.37 2.66 -2.18
N GLU A 263 -5.56 1.33 -2.23
CA GLU A 263 -5.69 0.59 -3.50
C GLU A 263 -6.86 1.10 -4.35
N PHE A 264 -7.96 1.49 -3.70
CA PHE A 264 -9.07 2.15 -4.38
C PHE A 264 -8.68 3.55 -4.92
N GLY A 265 -7.78 4.29 -4.26
CA GLY A 265 -7.21 5.52 -4.81
C GLY A 265 -6.56 5.30 -6.18
N HIS A 266 -5.88 4.17 -6.40
CA HIS A 266 -5.35 3.82 -7.72
C HIS A 266 -6.43 3.55 -8.77
N VAL A 267 -7.58 3.00 -8.37
CA VAL A 267 -8.75 2.86 -9.25
C VAL A 267 -9.24 4.24 -9.73
N LEU A 268 -9.21 5.25 -8.85
CA LEU A 268 -9.53 6.64 -9.20
C LEU A 268 -8.44 7.32 -10.04
N GLY A 269 -7.28 6.69 -10.18
CA GLY A 269 -6.17 7.16 -11.00
C GLY A 269 -5.10 7.93 -10.25
N PHE A 270 -5.10 7.91 -8.91
CA PHE A 270 -4.01 8.44 -8.11
C PHE A 270 -2.78 7.54 -8.19
N LYS A 271 -1.60 8.14 -8.16
CA LYS A 271 -0.34 7.46 -7.95
C LYS A 271 -0.01 7.42 -6.45
N ASP A 272 0.93 6.55 -6.10
CA ASP A 272 1.60 6.62 -4.80
C ASP A 272 2.28 7.98 -4.61
N VAL A 273 2.25 8.46 -3.37
CA VAL A 273 2.99 9.65 -2.90
C VAL A 273 4.13 9.19 -1.95
N TYR A 274 4.52 7.93 -2.06
CA TYR A 274 5.78 7.42 -1.53
C TYR A 274 6.65 6.96 -2.71
N PHE A 275 7.97 7.04 -2.53
CA PHE A 275 8.93 6.64 -3.54
C PHE A 275 9.62 5.36 -3.13
N ARG A 276 9.73 4.41 -4.06
CA ARG A 276 10.43 3.14 -3.87
C ARG A 276 11.74 3.15 -4.66
N GLY A 277 12.83 3.53 -4.01
CA GLY A 277 14.16 3.39 -4.55
C GLY A 277 14.79 2.06 -4.18
N TYR A 278 16.09 1.95 -4.45
CA TYR A 278 16.85 0.76 -4.10
C TYR A 278 18.34 1.05 -3.89
N ARG A 279 19.02 0.15 -3.20
CA ARG A 279 20.49 0.06 -3.20
C ARG A 279 20.93 -1.22 -3.88
N ASP A 280 21.89 -1.11 -4.78
CA ASP A 280 22.55 -2.25 -5.42
C ASP A 280 23.61 -2.83 -4.48
N LEU A 281 23.39 -4.04 -3.99
CA LEU A 281 24.31 -4.77 -3.12
C LEU A 281 25.23 -5.73 -3.91
N GLY A 282 25.21 -5.68 -5.25
CA GLY A 282 25.99 -6.56 -6.10
C GLY A 282 25.45 -7.98 -6.11
N GLU A 283 26.27 -8.95 -5.67
CA GLU A 283 25.88 -10.39 -5.68
C GLU A 283 24.71 -10.69 -4.73
N ASP A 284 24.52 -9.86 -3.70
CA ASP A 284 23.42 -9.99 -2.74
C ASP A 284 22.09 -9.41 -3.27
N GLY A 285 22.08 -8.84 -4.47
CA GLY A 285 20.90 -8.28 -5.14
C GLY A 285 20.59 -6.84 -4.73
N TYR A 286 19.30 -6.50 -4.67
CA TYR A 286 18.82 -5.16 -4.40
C TYR A 286 18.19 -5.03 -3.00
N GLU A 287 18.57 -4.01 -2.24
CA GLU A 287 17.84 -3.59 -1.04
C GLU A 287 16.78 -2.56 -1.45
N LEU A 288 15.50 -2.87 -1.26
CA LEU A 288 14.41 -1.92 -1.51
C LEU A 288 14.40 -0.86 -0.40
N THR A 289 14.35 0.40 -0.78
CA THR A 289 14.17 1.54 0.12
C THR A 289 12.85 2.24 -0.20
N GLU A 290 12.17 2.75 0.82
CA GLU A 290 10.88 3.41 0.66
C GLU A 290 10.82 4.66 1.54
N VAL A 291 10.35 5.77 0.98
CA VAL A 291 10.11 7.01 1.73
C VAL A 291 8.71 7.54 1.46
N VAL A 292 7.98 7.81 2.54
CA VAL A 292 6.70 8.51 2.49
C VAL A 292 6.97 9.99 2.29
N ALA A 293 6.58 10.54 1.12
CA ALA A 293 6.83 11.94 0.84
C ALA A 293 5.81 12.86 1.54
N ASP A 294 4.57 12.39 1.76
CA ASP A 294 3.53 13.11 2.47
C ASP A 294 2.75 12.17 3.41
N PRO A 295 3.09 12.11 4.71
CA PRO A 295 2.43 11.20 5.66
C PRO A 295 0.99 11.62 5.98
N GLU A 296 0.60 12.86 5.67
CA GLU A 296 -0.76 13.37 5.88
C GLU A 296 -1.67 13.10 4.67
N ASP A 297 -1.26 12.25 3.74
CA ASP A 297 -2.00 11.88 2.54
C ASP A 297 -2.21 10.36 2.50
N LEU A 298 -3.43 9.87 2.33
CA LEU A 298 -3.73 8.45 2.15
C LEU A 298 -2.89 7.79 1.04
N MET A 299 -2.60 8.53 -0.03
CA MET A 299 -1.79 8.03 -1.14
C MET A 299 -0.29 8.02 -0.80
N GLY A 300 0.15 8.73 0.25
CA GLY A 300 1.52 8.72 0.75
C GLY A 300 1.73 7.72 1.89
N ASP A 301 0.81 7.68 2.86
CA ASP A 301 0.82 6.73 3.97
C ASP A 301 -0.48 5.89 3.98
N PRO A 302 -0.48 4.69 3.37
CA PRO A 302 -1.62 3.78 3.41
C PRO A 302 -1.94 3.25 4.82
N GLY A 303 -1.04 3.44 5.80
CA GLY A 303 -1.22 3.00 7.17
C GLY A 303 -2.09 3.94 8.00
N SER A 304 -1.91 5.26 7.84
CA SER A 304 -2.61 6.26 8.65
C SER A 304 -3.00 7.56 7.96
N GLY A 305 -2.53 7.79 6.74
CA GLY A 305 -2.78 9.01 5.98
C GLY A 305 -4.28 9.21 5.69
N PRO A 306 -4.84 10.41 5.93
CA PRO A 306 -6.24 10.69 5.64
C PRO A 306 -6.51 10.97 4.16
N VAL A 307 -7.77 10.82 3.76
CA VAL A 307 -8.27 11.40 2.49
C VAL A 307 -8.40 12.91 2.67
N LEU A 308 -7.89 13.65 1.68
CA LEU A 308 -7.82 15.10 1.68
C LEU A 308 -8.73 15.72 0.63
N ARG A 309 -9.12 16.98 0.84
CA ARG A 309 -9.99 17.72 -0.09
C ARG A 309 -9.42 17.75 -1.52
N ARG A 310 -8.11 17.91 -1.63
CA ARG A 310 -7.38 17.90 -2.91
C ARG A 310 -7.57 16.62 -3.72
N HIS A 311 -7.86 15.47 -3.09
CA HIS A 311 -8.17 14.24 -3.83
C HIS A 311 -9.48 14.43 -4.60
N PHE A 312 -10.53 14.90 -3.94
CA PHE A 312 -11.82 15.15 -4.58
C PHE A 312 -11.75 16.25 -5.64
N GLU A 313 -11.06 17.35 -5.37
CA GLU A 313 -10.91 18.47 -6.31
C GLU A 313 -10.20 18.04 -7.61
N LYS A 314 -9.21 17.14 -7.52
CA LYS A 314 -8.53 16.60 -8.71
C LYS A 314 -9.45 15.73 -9.58
N LEU A 315 -10.44 15.07 -9.00
CA LEU A 315 -11.37 14.18 -9.70
C LEU A 315 -12.56 14.91 -10.29
N ILE A 316 -13.07 15.90 -9.57
CA ILE A 316 -14.26 16.69 -9.94
C ILE A 316 -13.87 17.86 -10.86
N GLY A 317 -12.61 18.30 -10.80
CA GLY A 317 -12.18 19.62 -11.26
C GLY A 317 -12.41 20.67 -10.17
N THR A 318 -11.82 21.85 -10.30
CA THR A 318 -12.00 22.94 -9.32
C THR A 318 -13.49 23.27 -9.21
N PRO A 319 -14.13 23.05 -8.05
CA PRO A 319 -15.52 23.43 -7.83
C PRO A 319 -15.62 24.95 -8.00
N ARG A 320 -16.59 25.43 -8.78
CA ARG A 320 -16.90 26.87 -8.86
C ARG A 320 -17.63 27.34 -7.62
#